data_AF-A0A1V3WC75-F1
#
_entry.id   AF-A0A1V3WC75-F1
#
_cell.length_a   1.000
_cell.length_b   1.000
_cell.length_c   1.000
_cell.angle_alpha   90.00
_cell.angle_beta   90.00
_cell.angle_gamma   90.00
#
_symmetry.space_group_name_H-M   'P 1'
#
loop_
_entity.id
_entity.type
_entity.pdbx_description
1 polymer ?
#
loop_
_entity_poly.entity_id
_entity_poly.type
_entity_poly.pdbx_seq_one_letter_code
_entity_poly.pdbx_strand_id
1 'polypeptide(L)' 'MGICHTCTRRKTSGTVRNLVTGAVSTAPDEDVQICVSVPVGDVDLAL' A
#
# COMPACT_ATOMS: atom_id res chain seq x y z
N MET A 1 0.90 -0.58 14.83
CA MET A 1 1.20 -0.61 13.38
C MET A 1 -0.07 -1.07 12.65
N GLY A 2 -0.54 -0.35 11.63
CA GLY A 2 -1.73 -0.75 10.83
C GLY A 2 -3.12 -0.41 11.39
N ILE A 3 -3.24 0.05 12.64
CA ILE A 3 -4.55 0.29 13.30
C ILE A 3 -5.03 1.74 13.26
N CYS A 4 -4.13 2.70 13.08
CA CYS A 4 -4.46 4.13 13.19
C CYS A 4 -4.89 4.77 11.86
N HIS A 5 -4.62 4.11 10.72
CA HIS A 5 -4.92 4.59 9.36
C HIS A 5 -4.32 5.95 8.95
N THR A 6 -3.58 6.64 9.83
CA THR A 6 -2.91 7.92 9.53
C THR A 6 -1.83 7.81 8.46
N CYS A 7 -1.26 6.62 8.28
CA CYS A 7 -0.21 6.32 7.29
C CYS A 7 -0.79 5.98 5.89
N THR A 8 -2.09 6.19 5.65
CA THR A 8 -2.72 5.84 4.37
C THR A 8 -2.30 6.80 3.27
N ARG A 9 -1.97 6.27 2.10
CA ARG A 9 -1.66 7.03 0.88
C ARG A 9 -2.33 6.38 -0.32
N ARG A 10 -2.67 7.20 -1.32
CA ARG A 10 -3.20 6.73 -2.60
C ARG A 10 -2.04 6.16 -3.42
N LYS A 11 -2.10 4.89 -3.76
CA LYS A 11 -1.20 4.22 -4.70
C LYS A 11 -1.73 4.43 -6.10
N THR A 12 -1.00 5.17 -6.93
CA THR A 12 -1.40 5.47 -8.31
C THR A 12 -0.97 4.36 -9.27
N SER A 13 0.13 3.66 -8.97
CA SER A 13 0.65 2.56 -9.80
C SER A 13 1.39 1.51 -8.96
N GLY A 14 1.63 0.35 -9.56
CA GLY A 14 2.48 -0.68 -8.97
C GLY A 14 1.77 -1.67 -8.05
N THR A 15 2.56 -2.57 -7.46
CA THR A 15 2.05 -3.68 -6.63
C THR A 15 2.62 -3.61 -5.22
N VAL A 16 1.74 -3.72 -4.22
CA VAL A 16 2.13 -3.79 -2.81
C VAL A 16 1.61 -5.08 -2.17
N ARG A 17 2.27 -5.55 -1.12
CA ARG A 17 1.81 -6.65 -0.27
C ARG A 17 1.61 -6.15 1.15
N ASN A 18 0.42 -6.39 1.70
CA ASN A 18 0.13 -6.14 3.10
C ASN A 18 0.81 -7.22 3.97
N LEU A 19 1.68 -6.81 4.89
CA LEU A 19 2.42 -7.71 5.78
C LEU A 19 1.57 -8.35 6.87
N VAL A 20 0.44 -7.74 7.23
CA VAL A 20 -0.47 -8.25 8.26
C VAL A 20 -1.38 -9.32 7.69
N THR A 21 -1.96 -9.08 6.50
CA THR A 21 -2.93 -10.00 5.88
C THR A 21 -2.30 -10.93 4.83
N GLY A 22 -1.10 -10.60 4.35
CA GLY A 22 -0.47 -11.27 3.20
C GLY A 22 -1.09 -10.89 1.84
N ALA A 23 -2.15 -10.06 1.82
CA ALA A 23 -2.86 -9.71 0.60
C ALA A 23 -1.96 -8.89 -0.35
N VAL A 24 -2.01 -9.23 -1.64
CA VAL A 24 -1.30 -8.51 -2.70
C VAL A 24 -2.28 -7.62 -3.44
N SER A 25 -1.94 -6.35 -3.54
CA SER A 25 -2.75 -5.30 -4.15
C SER A 25 -2.06 -4.78 -5.40
N THR A 26 -2.63 -5.10 -6.56
CA THR A 26 -2.12 -4.76 -7.90
C THR A 26 -2.93 -3.69 -8.60
N ALA A 27 -4.11 -3.34 -8.08
CA ALA A 27 -4.99 -2.35 -8.70
C ALA A 27 -4.38 -0.95 -8.62
N PRO A 28 -4.49 -0.12 -9.67
CA PRO A 28 -4.14 1.29 -9.56
C PRO A 28 -5.17 2.07 -8.74
N ASP A 29 -4.82 3.30 -8.37
CA ASP A 29 -5.67 4.29 -7.71
C ASP A 29 -6.39 3.81 -6.43
N GLU A 30 -5.72 2.99 -5.62
CA GLU A 30 -6.25 2.47 -4.36
C GLU A 30 -5.53 3.03 -3.13
N ASP A 31 -6.21 3.06 -1.98
CA ASP A 31 -5.62 3.51 -0.73
C ASP A 31 -4.86 2.36 -0.05
N VAL A 32 -3.61 2.62 0.32
CA VAL A 32 -2.72 1.65 0.98
C VAL A 32 -2.12 2.24 2.25
N GLN A 33 -1.98 1.40 3.28
CA GLN A 33 -1.34 1.80 4.53
C GLN A 33 0.17 1.53 4.46
N ILE A 34 0.97 2.58 4.28
CA ILE A 34 2.42 2.45 4.06
C ILE A 34 3.16 1.80 5.23
N CYS A 35 2.60 1.87 6.44
CA CYS A 35 3.21 1.31 7.64
C CYS A 35 3.04 -0.22 7.77
N VAL A 36 2.25 -0.86 6.90
CA VAL A 36 2.07 -2.31 6.85
C VAL A 36 2.13 -2.88 5.43
N SER A 37 2.25 -2.04 4.42
CA SER A 37 2.38 -2.45 3.02
C SER A 37 3.83 -2.33 2.56
N VAL A 38 4.33 -3.35 1.87
CA VAL A 38 5.66 -3.34 1.24
C VAL A 38 5.53 -3.38 -0.29
N PRO A 39 6.37 -2.64 -1.03
CA PRO A 39 6.41 -2.74 -2.48
C PRO A 39 6.90 -4.13 -2.91
N VAL A 40 6.26 -4.71 -3.92
CA VAL A 40 6.69 -5.95 -4.60
C VAL A 40 7.52 -5.63 -5.86
N GLY A 41 7.60 -4.34 -6.21
CA GLY A 41 8.36 -3.77 -7.33
C GLY A 41 8.25 -2.25 -7.29
N ASP A 42 8.38 -1.59 -8.45
CA ASP A 42 8.16 -0.15 -8.54
C ASP A 42 6.71 0.22 -8.20
N VAL A 43 6.54 1.25 -7.37
CA VAL A 43 5.24 1.72 -6.86
C VAL A 43 5.26 3.24 -6.80
N ASP A 44 4.22 3.85 -7.38
CA ASP A 44 3.98 5.29 -7.25
C ASP A 44 2.90 5.55 -6.20
N LEU A 45 3.21 6.47 -5.29
CA LEU A 45 2.28 6.97 -4.27
C LEU A 45 2.06 8.47 -4.48
N ALA A 46 0.82 8.91 -4.35
CA ALA A 46 0.52 10.34 -4.25
C ALA A 46 1.04 10.88 -2.90
N LEU A 47 1.71 12.03 -2.95
CA LEU A 47 2.33 12.69 -1.78
C LEU A 47 1.29 13.30 -0.83
#